data_AF-A0A6P1WX23-F1
#
_entry.id   AF-A0A6P1WX23-F1
#
_cell.length_a   1.000
_cell.length_b   1.000
_cell.length_c   1.000
_cell.angle_alpha   90.00
_cell.angle_beta   90.00
_cell.angle_gamma   90.00
#
_symmetry.space_group_name_H-M   'P 1'
#
loop_
_entity.id
_entity.type
_entity.pdbx_description
1 polymer ?
#
loop_
_entity_poly.entity_id
_entity_poly.type
_entity_poly.pdbx_seq_one_letter_code
_entity_poly.pdbx_strand_id
1 'polypeptide(L)'
;MASHVMLRGRHPYEFVPEIRKKQQQTVANTKRLLITEAARVQTEAQKMHYLETMGDDAEYEFVAKRDEKTSKISRHYDKKFLK
;
A
#
# COMPACT_ATOMS: atom_id res chain seq x y z
N MET A 1 -2.85 -8.57 9.86
CA MET A 1 -1.75 -8.77 8.88
C MET A 1 -1.06 -7.46 8.57
N ALA A 2 -1.76 -6.48 7.97
CA ALA A 2 -1.20 -5.13 7.78
C ALA A 2 -0.81 -4.48 9.11
N SER A 3 -1.57 -4.69 10.19
CA SER A 3 -1.25 -4.16 11.52
C SER A 3 0.15 -4.52 12.05
N HIS A 4 0.70 -5.70 11.74
CA HIS A 4 2.02 -6.07 12.26
C HIS A 4 3.16 -5.48 11.42
N VAL A 5 2.97 -5.39 10.12
CA VAL A 5 3.92 -4.73 9.20
C VAL A 5 3.90 -3.22 9.43
N MET A 6 2.70 -2.64 9.57
CA MET A 6 2.47 -1.21 9.70
C MET A 6 2.74 -0.66 11.10
N LEU A 7 2.22 -1.31 12.15
CA LEU A 7 2.34 -0.79 13.52
C LEU A 7 3.63 -1.22 14.21
N ARG A 8 4.22 -2.38 13.83
CA ARG A 8 5.46 -2.89 14.45
C ARG A 8 6.70 -2.76 13.56
N GLY A 9 6.58 -2.22 12.35
CA GLY A 9 7.70 -2.03 11.42
C GLY A 9 8.39 -3.33 10.98
N ARG A 10 7.73 -4.49 11.11
CA ARG A 10 8.32 -5.78 10.75
C ARG A 10 8.32 -5.98 9.24
N HIS A 11 9.36 -6.64 8.73
CA HIS A 11 9.49 -6.84 7.28
C HIS A 11 8.35 -7.74 6.77
N PRO A 12 7.62 -7.37 5.69
CA PRO A 12 6.44 -8.11 5.23
C PRO A 12 6.70 -9.59 5.00
N TYR A 13 7.90 -9.94 4.52
CA TYR A 13 8.25 -11.33 4.21
C TYR A 13 8.32 -12.26 5.41
N GLU A 14 8.43 -11.74 6.63
CA GLU A 14 8.43 -12.56 7.85
C GLU A 14 7.13 -13.34 8.03
N PHE A 15 6.02 -12.84 7.47
CA PHE A 15 4.70 -13.46 7.56
C PHE A 15 4.38 -14.42 6.42
N VAL A 16 5.23 -14.51 5.39
CA VAL A 16 4.98 -15.35 4.21
C VAL A 16 4.68 -16.81 4.57
N PRO A 17 5.43 -17.48 5.48
CA PRO A 17 5.16 -18.88 5.83
C PRO A 17 3.75 -19.10 6.40
N GLU A 18 3.26 -18.18 7.24
CA GLU A 18 1.95 -18.26 7.88
C GLU A 18 0.82 -18.03 6.87
N ILE A 19 0.98 -17.01 6.02
CA ILE A 19 -0.05 -16.61 5.06
C ILE A 19 -0.18 -17.64 3.94
N ARG A 20 0.95 -18.19 3.49
CA ARG A 20 0.98 -19.25 2.48
C ARG A 20 0.15 -20.44 2.92
N LYS A 21 0.29 -20.87 4.18
CA LYS A 21 -0.48 -21.99 4.74
C LYS A 21 -1.98 -21.70 4.78
N LYS A 22 -2.38 -20.48 5.18
CA LYS A 22 -3.78 -20.09 5.27
C LYS A 22 -4.46 -19.92 3.91
N GLN A 23 -3.76 -19.33 2.94
CA GLN A 23 -4.33 -18.99 1.63
C GLN A 23 -4.06 -20.04 0.54
N GLN A 24 -3.29 -21.09 0.83
CA GLN A 24 -2.93 -22.15 -0.13
C GLN A 24 -2.35 -21.58 -1.44
N GLN A 25 -1.54 -20.54 -1.33
CA GLN A 25 -0.92 -19.84 -2.47
C GLN A 25 0.57 -20.18 -2.60
N THR A 26 1.19 -19.78 -3.72
CA THR A 26 2.64 -19.87 -3.88
C THR A 26 3.36 -18.80 -3.05
N VAL A 27 4.63 -19.05 -2.71
CA VAL A 27 5.48 -18.06 -2.01
C VAL A 27 5.54 -16.73 -2.77
N ALA A 28 5.63 -16.79 -4.11
CA ALA A 28 5.68 -15.60 -4.96
C ALA A 28 4.38 -14.78 -4.89
N ASN A 29 3.22 -15.44 -4.97
CA ASN A 29 1.92 -14.77 -4.87
C ASN A 29 1.72 -14.15 -3.48
N THR A 30 2.08 -14.87 -2.42
CA THR A 30 1.98 -14.36 -1.05
C THR A 30 2.87 -13.14 -0.82
N LYS A 31 4.11 -13.15 -1.34
CA LYS A 31 5.01 -11.98 -1.26
C LYS A 31 4.42 -10.76 -1.98
N ARG A 32 3.90 -10.95 -3.19
CA ARG A 32 3.26 -9.88 -3.96
C ARG A 32 2.06 -9.30 -3.22
N LEU A 33 1.17 -10.16 -2.71
CA LEU A 33 -0.01 -9.76 -1.95
C LEU A 33 0.35 -8.94 -0.71
N LEU A 34 1.36 -9.39 0.04
CA LEU A 34 1.83 -8.70 1.23
C LEU A 34 2.37 -7.30 0.93
N ILE A 35 3.15 -7.16 -0.14
CA ILE A 35 3.70 -5.86 -0.55
C ILE A 35 2.56 -4.93 -0.97
N THR A 36 1.64 -5.41 -1.80
CA THR A 36 0.53 -4.57 -2.29
C THR A 36 -0.41 -4.15 -1.18
N GLU A 37 -0.70 -5.05 -0.24
CA GLU A 37 -1.60 -4.75 0.88
C GLU A 37 -0.94 -3.83 1.90
N ALA A 38 0.35 -4.02 2.19
CA ALA A 38 1.10 -3.08 3.00
C ALA A 38 1.06 -1.69 2.36
N ALA A 39 1.45 -1.57 1.09
CA ALA A 39 1.42 -0.31 0.34
C ALA A 39 0.03 0.37 0.39
N ARG A 40 -1.04 -0.39 0.14
CA ARG A 40 -2.42 0.11 0.20
C ARG A 40 -2.75 0.71 1.57
N VAL A 41 -2.45 -0.02 2.64
CA VAL A 41 -2.74 0.43 4.01
C VAL A 41 -1.89 1.64 4.41
N GLN A 42 -0.63 1.74 3.98
CA GLN A 42 0.17 2.95 4.25
C GLN A 42 -0.42 4.16 3.54
N THR A 43 -0.79 4.02 2.27
CA THR A 43 -1.38 5.11 1.49
C THR A 43 -2.72 5.55 2.07
N GLU A 44 -3.58 4.62 2.50
CA GLU A 44 -4.86 4.96 3.15
C GLU A 44 -4.64 5.65 4.50
N ALA A 45 -3.72 5.17 5.32
CA ALA A 45 -3.39 5.80 6.60
C ALA A 45 -2.84 7.22 6.41
N GLN A 46 -1.96 7.42 5.42
CA GLN A 46 -1.45 8.75 5.05
C GLN A 46 -2.57 9.66 4.58
N LYS A 47 -3.48 9.17 3.71
CA LYS A 47 -4.64 9.94 3.25
C LYS A 47 -5.50 10.41 4.43
N MET A 48 -5.88 9.49 5.33
CA MET A 48 -6.71 9.85 6.48
C MET A 48 -6.01 10.88 7.37
N HIS A 49 -4.72 10.68 7.64
CA HIS A 49 -3.96 11.62 8.45
C HIS A 49 -3.87 13.02 7.83
N TYR A 50 -3.67 13.11 6.50
CA TYR A 50 -3.63 14.40 5.82
C TYR A 50 -4.98 15.11 5.85
N LEU A 51 -6.09 14.39 5.61
CA LEU A 51 -7.44 14.96 5.69
C LEU A 51 -7.77 15.47 7.11
N GLU A 52 -7.42 14.68 8.15
CA GLU A 52 -7.62 15.08 9.55
C GLU A 52 -6.79 16.33 9.94
N THR A 53 -5.60 16.50 9.37
CA THR A 53 -4.67 17.58 9.76
C THR A 53 -4.88 18.85 8.93
N MET A 54 -5.29 18.74 7.66
CA MET A 54 -5.38 19.86 6.72
C MET A 54 -6.80 20.40 6.51
N GLY A 55 -7.84 19.74 7.03
CA GLY A 55 -9.24 20.18 6.95
C GLY A 55 -9.98 19.73 5.67
N ASP A 56 -11.28 20.06 5.59
CA ASP A 56 -12.18 19.52 4.53
C ASP A 56 -11.84 19.96 3.10
N ASP A 57 -11.09 21.05 2.93
CA ASP A 57 -10.64 21.55 1.63
C ASP A 57 -9.26 21.01 1.22
N ALA A 58 -8.69 20.09 1.99
CA ALA A 58 -7.40 19.50 1.71
C ALA A 58 -7.45 18.59 0.47
N GLU A 59 -6.52 18.82 -0.46
CA GLU A 59 -6.27 17.96 -1.60
C GLU A 59 -4.88 17.33 -1.47
N TYR A 60 -4.75 16.07 -1.87
CA TYR A 60 -3.46 15.38 -1.94
C TYR A 60 -3.11 15.04 -3.38
N GLU A 61 -1.84 15.22 -3.74
CA GLU A 61 -1.32 14.83 -5.05
C GLU A 61 -0.91 13.35 -5.03
N PHE A 62 -1.43 12.58 -5.98
CA PHE A 62 -0.99 11.21 -6.18
C PHE A 62 0.30 11.19 -7.02
N VAL A 63 1.45 10.91 -6.40
CA VAL A 63 2.74 10.79 -7.08
C VAL A 63 3.06 9.32 -7.33
N ALA A 64 3.05 8.89 -8.60
CA ALA A 64 3.40 7.53 -8.97
C ALA A 64 4.90 7.45 -9.28
N LYS A 65 5.60 6.45 -8.72
CA LYS A 65 6.94 6.11 -9.19
C LYS A 65 6.83 5.61 -10.64
N ARG A 66 7.44 6.32 -11.59
CA ARG A 66 7.46 5.98 -13.02
C ARG A 66 8.63 5.08 -13.35
N ASP A 67 8.42 3.78 -13.28
CA ASP A 67 9.35 2.76 -13.74
C ASP A 67 8.66 1.78 -14.71
N GLU A 68 9.41 0.78 -15.18
CA GLU A 68 8.91 -0.26 -16.07
C GLU A 68 7.79 -1.10 -15.43
N LYS A 69 7.76 -1.16 -14.09
CA LYS A 69 6.86 -1.99 -13.30
C LYS A 69 5.61 -1.23 -12.83
N THR A 70 5.52 0.08 -13.06
CA THR A 70 4.33 0.87 -12.72
C THR A 70 3.10 0.37 -13.46
N SER A 71 2.01 0.15 -12.75
CA SER A 71 0.74 -0.25 -13.36
C SER A 71 0.14 0.87 -14.23
N LYS A 72 -0.66 0.51 -15.24
CA LYS A 72 -1.40 1.49 -16.06
C LYS A 72 -2.29 2.40 -15.20
N ILE A 73 -2.88 1.85 -14.15
CA ILE A 73 -3.74 2.58 -13.19
C ILE A 73 -2.91 3.63 -12.46
N SER A 74 -1.80 3.23 -11.82
CA SER A 74 -0.93 4.17 -11.10
C SER A 74 -0.39 5.27 -12.02
N ARG A 75 -0.05 4.96 -13.28
CA ARG A 75 0.35 5.97 -14.28
C ARG A 75 -0.78 6.94 -14.63
N HIS A 76 -2.01 6.46 -14.70
CA HIS A 76 -3.17 7.30 -15.01
C HIS A 76 -3.47 8.32 -13.90
N TYR A 77 -3.18 7.98 -12.65
CA TYR A 77 -3.38 8.86 -11.50
C TYR A 77 -2.17 9.74 -11.16
N ASP A 78 -1.03 9.55 -11.84
CA ASP A 78 0.20 10.32 -11.59
C ASP A 78 -0.05 11.83 -11.75
N LYS A 79 0.34 12.61 -10.73
CA LYS A 79 0.17 14.07 -10.60
C LYS A 79 -1.28 14.56 -10.59
N LYS A 80 -2.24 13.69 -10.27
CA LYS A 80 -3.63 14.12 -10.05
C LYS A 80 -3.82 14.55 -8.61
N PHE A 81 -4.51 15.66 -8.42
CA PHE A 81 -5.02 16.10 -7.13
C PHE A 81 -6.33 15.35 -6.83
N LEU A 82 -6.42 14.82 -5.63
CA LEU A 82 -7.55 14.03 -5.14
C LEU A 82 -7.99 14.61 -3.78
N LYS A 83 -9.29 14.51 -3.51
CA LYS A 83 -9.88 14.72 -2.18
C LYS A 83 -10.03 13.38 -1.46
#